data_AF-A0AAW9NBL2-F1
#
_entry.id   AF-A0AAW9NBL2-F1
#
_cell.length_a   1.000
_cell.length_b   1.000
_cell.length_c   1.000
_cell.angle_alpha   90.00
_cell.angle_beta   90.00
_cell.angle_gamma   90.00
#
_symmetry.space_group_name_H-M   'P 1'
#
loop_
_entity.id
_entity.type
_entity.pdbx_description
1 polymer ?
#
loop_
_entity_poly.entity_id
_entity_poly.type
_entity_poly.pdbx_seq_one_letter_code
_entity_poly.pdbx_strand_id
1 'polypeptide(L)' 'MITACFHAKRAAELSPEDISFKEDLLLFYDLPEQLISKEEANKIAKEILMIDPDNATVKSIFKNNRLLMDHL' A
#
# COMPACT_ATOMS: atom_id res chain seq x y z
N MET A 1 -0.91 7.16 14.90
CA MET A 1 -0.81 6.35 13.66
C MET A 1 -2.17 5.92 13.12
N ILE A 2 -3.13 5.47 13.95
CA ILE A 2 -4.51 5.14 13.50
C ILE A 2 -5.17 6.31 12.75
N THR A 3 -5.06 7.53 13.27
CA THR A 3 -5.56 8.75 12.59
C THR A 3 -4.89 9.00 11.24
N ALA A 4 -3.59 8.73 11.12
CA ALA A 4 -2.87 8.87 9.86
C ALA A 4 -3.35 7.85 8.82
N CYS A 5 -3.49 6.58 9.22
CA CYS A 5 -4.06 5.53 8.37
C CYS A 5 -5.50 5.89 7.92
N PHE A 6 -6.34 6.38 8.84
CA PHE A 6 -7.69 6.82 8.51
C PHE A 6 -7.70 7.95 7.46
N HIS A 7 -6.87 8.97 7.62
CA HIS A 7 -6.79 10.07 6.66
C HIS A 7 -6.19 9.65 5.32
N ALA A 8 -5.19 8.76 5.31
CA ALA A 8 -4.62 8.21 4.08
C ALA A 8 -5.66 7.40 3.28
N LYS A 9 -6.47 6.56 3.96
CA LYS A 9 -7.59 5.85 3.32
C LYS A 9 -8.57 6.84 2.70
N ARG A 10 -8.94 7.88 3.44
CA ARG A 10 -9.89 8.88 2.95
C ARG A 10 -9.33 9.68 1.76
N ALA A 11 -8.04 10.00 1.76
CA ALA A 11 -7.38 10.69 0.67
C ALA A 11 -7.33 9.82 -0.60
N ALA A 12 -6.98 8.54 -0.47
CA ALA A 12 -6.99 7.58 -1.57
C ALA A 12 -8.39 7.36 -2.18
N GLU A 13 -9.46 7.47 -1.38
CA GLU A 13 -10.84 7.43 -1.87
C GLU A 13 -11.24 8.70 -2.65
N LEU A 14 -10.77 9.86 -2.20
CA LEU A 14 -11.12 11.17 -2.80
C LEU A 14 -10.30 11.49 -4.04
N SER A 15 -9.09 10.96 -4.13
CA SER A 15 -8.12 11.17 -5.21
C SER A 15 -7.54 9.82 -5.67
N PRO A 16 -8.34 8.96 -6.33
CA PRO A 16 -7.94 7.60 -6.69
C PRO A 16 -6.75 7.51 -7.67
N GLU A 17 -6.52 8.59 -8.43
CA GLU A 17 -5.38 8.76 -9.35
C GLU A 17 -4.07 9.15 -8.66
N ASP A 18 -4.13 9.70 -7.45
CA ASP A 18 -2.94 10.04 -6.66
C ASP A 18 -2.45 8.79 -5.92
N ILE A 19 -1.45 8.13 -6.51
CA ILE A 19 -0.88 6.91 -5.96
C ILE A 19 -0.11 7.15 -4.65
N SER A 20 0.26 8.39 -4.32
CA SER A 20 1.06 8.71 -3.12
C SER A 20 0.32 8.30 -1.84
N PHE A 21 -1.01 8.49 -1.78
CA PHE A 21 -1.80 8.05 -0.63
C PHE A 21 -1.89 6.53 -0.51
N LYS A 22 -1.82 5.81 -1.64
CA LYS A 22 -1.77 4.34 -1.67
C LYS A 22 -0.40 3.84 -1.22
N GLU A 23 0.67 4.53 -1.59
CA GLU A 23 2.02 4.26 -1.09
C GLU A 23 2.12 4.46 0.42
N ASP A 24 1.55 5.54 0.96
CA ASP A 24 1.45 5.77 2.41
C ASP A 24 0.74 4.62 3.13
N LEU A 25 -0.34 4.10 2.53
CA LEU A 25 -1.04 2.93 3.08
C LEU A 25 -0.15 1.68 3.11
N LEU A 26 0.66 1.44 2.08
CA LEU A 26 1.61 0.32 2.08
C LEU A 26 2.69 0.46 3.16
N LEU A 27 3.13 1.68 3.47
CA LEU A 27 4.06 1.90 4.57
C LEU A 27 3.45 1.49 5.92
N PHE A 28 2.14 1.66 6.11
CA PHE A 28 1.47 1.21 7.33
C PHE A 28 1.37 -0.31 7.48
N TYR A 29 1.56 -1.08 6.40
CA TYR A 29 1.68 -2.54 6.47
C TYR A 29 3.05 -2.98 7.04
N ASP A 30 4.11 -2.23 6.75
CA ASP A 30 5.48 -2.53 7.20
C ASP A 30 5.71 -2.18 8.69
N LEU A 31 4.75 -1.47 9.31
CA LEU A 31 4.83 -1.13 10.72
C LEU A 31 4.51 -2.36 11.62
N PRO A 32 5.15 -2.47 12.80
CA PRO A 32 4.86 -3.54 13.76
C PRO A 32 3.39 -3.62 14.18
N GLU A 33 2.69 -2.48 14.23
CA GLU A 33 1.28 -2.40 14.57
C GLU A 33 0.34 -2.96 13.48
N GLN A 34 0.85 -3.20 12.26
CA GLN A 34 0.11 -3.74 11.11
C GLN A 34 -1.28 -3.13 10.97
N LEU A 35 -1.32 -1.82 10.68
CA LEU A 35 -2.58 -1.05 10.65
C LEU A 35 -3.49 -1.41 9.47
N ILE A 36 -2.96 -2.16 8.50
CA ILE A 36 -3.71 -2.73 7.38
C ILE A 36 -3.36 -4.22 7.23
N SER A 37 -4.32 -5.01 6.75
CA SER A 37 -4.11 -6.46 6.57
C SER A 37 -3.24 -6.75 5.34
N LYS A 38 -2.69 -7.98 5.27
CA LYS A 38 -1.96 -8.47 4.08
C LYS A 38 -2.83 -8.41 2.82
N GLU A 39 -4.10 -8.76 2.92
CA GLU A 39 -5.06 -8.73 1.80
C GLU A 39 -5.28 -7.28 1.31
N GLU A 40 -5.43 -6.35 2.24
CA GLU A 40 -5.58 -4.93 1.93
C GLU A 40 -4.30 -4.38 1.27
N ALA A 41 -3.12 -4.68 1.82
CA ALA A 41 -1.84 -4.30 1.24
C ALA A 41 -1.64 -4.88 -0.18
N ASN A 42 -2.00 -6.14 -0.40
CA ASN A 42 -1.95 -6.77 -1.72
C ASN A 42 -2.85 -6.08 -2.75
N LYS A 43 -4.07 -5.71 -2.34
CA LYS A 43 -4.99 -4.98 -3.21
C LYS A 43 -4.42 -3.63 -3.60
N ILE A 44 -3.91 -2.88 -2.63
CA ILE A 44 -3.32 -1.56 -2.83
C ILE A 44 -2.08 -1.64 -3.73
N ALA A 45 -1.19 -2.60 -3.50
CA ALA A 45 -0.01 -2.83 -4.33
C ALA A 45 -0.38 -3.10 -5.80
N LYS A 46 -1.41 -3.92 -6.05
CA LYS A 46 -1.92 -4.16 -7.41
C LYS A 46 -2.45 -2.89 -8.06
N GLU A 47 -3.22 -2.09 -7.32
CA GLU A 47 -3.74 -0.82 -7.84
C GLU A 47 -2.62 0.17 -8.20
N ILE A 48 -1.57 0.25 -7.39
CA ILE A 48 -0.39 1.08 -7.69
C ILE A 48 0.30 0.55 -8.95
N LEU A 49 0.58 -0.75 -9.04
CA LEU A 49 1.28 -1.35 -10.19
C LEU A 49 0.51 -1.25 -11.51
N MET A 50 -0.82 -1.10 -11.47
CA MET A 50 -1.62 -0.82 -12.66
C MET A 50 -1.38 0.59 -13.22
N ILE A 51 -0.96 1.54 -12.38
CA ILE A 51 -0.73 2.95 -12.74
C ILE A 51 0.77 3.19 -12.96
N ASP A 52 1.59 2.70 -12.03
CA ASP A 52 3.05 2.77 -12.05
C ASP A 52 3.66 1.37 -11.86
N PRO A 53 3.92 0.64 -12.96
CA PRO A 53 4.49 -0.71 -12.90
C PRO A 53 5.89 -0.79 -12.28
N ASP A 54 6.63 0.31 -12.21
CA ASP A 54 8.02 0.32 -11.73
C ASP A 54 8.14 0.84 -10.28
N ASN A 55 7.00 1.04 -9.61
CA ASN A 55 6.90 1.73 -8.33
C ASN A 55 7.89 1.24 -7.26
N ALA A 56 8.72 2.17 -6.77
CA ALA A 56 9.79 1.88 -5.82
C ALA A 56 9.27 1.45 -4.44
N THR A 57 8.16 2.03 -3.98
CA THR A 57 7.55 1.72 -2.67
C THR A 57 7.09 0.27 -2.64
N VAL A 58 6.33 -0.15 -3.67
CA VAL A 58 5.86 -1.54 -3.80
C VAL A 58 7.05 -2.51 -3.80
N LYS A 59 8.08 -2.26 -4.61
CA LYS A 59 9.28 -3.11 -4.66
C LYS A 59 10.01 -3.20 -3.32
N SER A 60 10.11 -2.09 -2.60
CA SER A 60 10.75 -2.04 -1.27
C SER A 60 10.01 -2.92 -0.28
N ILE A 61 8.68 -2.77 -0.19
CA ILE A 61 7.85 -3.56 0.72
C ILE A 61 7.88 -5.05 0.34
N PHE A 62 7.92 -5.39 -0.95
CA PHE A 62 8.04 -6.78 -1.43
C PHE A 62 9.35 -7.44 -0.98
N LYS A 63 10.44 -6.68 -1.01
CA LYS A 63 11.75 -7.16 -0.58
C LYS A 63 11.80 -7.39 0.93
N ASN A 64 11.15 -6.53 1.71
CA ASN A 64 11.15 -6.60 3.18
C ASN A 64 10.16 -7.64 3.70
N ASN A 65 8.98 -7.75 3.08
CA ASN A 65 7.90 -8.65 3.47
C ASN A 65 7.61 -9.62 2.31
N ARG A 66 8.20 -10.82 2.41
CA ARG A 66 8.28 -11.89 1.40
C ARG A 66 6.93 -12.53 1.00
N LEU A 67 5.84 -11.76 0.90
CA LEU A 67 4.47 -12.28 0.78
C LEU A 67 3.52 -11.47 -0.13
N LEU A 68 4.00 -10.50 -0.92
CA LEU A 68 3.08 -9.66 -1.68
C LEU A 68 2.69 -10.17 -3.08
N MET A 69 3.07 -11.39 -3.46
CA MET A 69 2.59 -12.01 -4.70
C MET A 69 2.52 -13.54 -4.57
N ASP A 70 1.49 -14.07 -3.91
CA ASP A 70 1.22 -15.51 -3.99
C ASP A 70 0.60 -15.91 -5.35
N HIS A 71 0.20 -14.95 -6.21
CA HIS A 71 -0.43 -15.23 -7.52
C HIS A 71 -0.23 -14.13 -8.60
N LEU A 72 1.00 -13.74 -8.91
CA LEU A 72 1.33 -13.25 -10.26
C LEU A 72 2.06 -14.36 -11.01
#